data_AF-A0A971PWJ4-F1
#
_entry.id   AF-A0A971PWJ4-F1
#
_cell.length_a   1.000
_cell.length_b   1.000
_cell.length_c   1.000
_cell.angle_alpha   90.00
_cell.angle_beta   90.00
_cell.angle_gamma   90.00
#
_symmetry.space_group_name_H-M   'P 1'
#
loop_
_entity.id
_entity.type
_entity.pdbx_description
1 polymer ?
#
loop_
_entity_poly.entity_id
_entity_poly.type
_entity_poly.pdbx_seq_one_letter_code
_entity_poly.pdbx_strand_id
1 'polypeptide(L)'
;MKVEQLNLHGLNIEEAVEKTRKNLQWCMAYGVDVLDINHGKGHHSDRGFSVIKLEIRKMLREEKSLQENGYKIVYGESDLPIALSFDEGHTLVVAAGKEKEYLGGRRQQEKNLQLYSDEAQKNRKSYKAQKATKRKRR
;
A
#
# COMPACT_ATOMS: atom_id res chain seq x y z
N MET A 1 6.80 -11.01 11.31
CA MET A 1 6.99 -10.17 10.12
C MET A 1 7.63 -8.87 10.57
N LYS A 2 8.81 -8.53 10.06
CA LYS A 2 9.47 -7.24 10.29
C LYS A 2 8.86 -6.22 9.34
N VAL A 3 8.29 -5.16 9.89
CA VAL A 3 7.55 -4.15 9.13
C VAL A 3 8.13 -2.80 9.47
N GLU A 4 8.46 -2.03 8.44
CA GLU A 4 8.96 -0.67 8.58
C GLU A 4 8.05 0.33 7.88
N GLN A 5 8.03 1.56 8.38
CA GLN A 5 7.20 2.63 7.85
C GLN A 5 8.06 3.81 7.40
N LEU A 6 7.84 4.22 6.15
CA LEU A 6 8.46 5.38 5.55
C LEU A 6 7.39 6.42 5.26
N ASN A 7 7.39 7.51 6.05
CA ASN A 7 6.54 8.66 5.79
C ASN A 7 7.26 9.69 4.89
N LEU A 8 6.66 9.97 3.74
CA LEU A 8 7.11 10.94 2.74
C LEU A 8 6.22 12.19 2.68
N HIS A 9 5.15 12.24 3.50
CA HIS A 9 4.25 13.37 3.51
C HIS A 9 4.99 14.66 3.92
N GLY A 10 4.79 15.73 3.15
CA GLY A 10 5.41 17.04 3.40
C GLY A 10 6.85 17.20 2.89
N LEU A 11 7.44 16.16 2.28
CA LEU A 11 8.73 16.28 1.59
C LEU A 11 8.54 16.83 0.17
N ASN A 12 9.62 17.38 -0.39
CA ASN A 12 9.68 17.60 -1.83
C ASN A 12 10.01 16.28 -2.58
N ILE A 13 9.98 16.30 -3.91
CA ILE A 13 10.20 15.09 -4.74
C ILE A 13 11.60 14.51 -4.55
N GLU A 14 12.63 15.36 -4.57
CA GLU A 14 14.03 14.94 -4.46
C GLU A 14 14.30 14.30 -3.09
N GLU A 15 13.87 14.95 -2.02
CA GLU A 15 13.94 14.45 -0.65
C GLU A 15 13.19 13.12 -0.51
N ALA A 16 11.99 13.02 -1.09
CA ALA A 16 11.19 11.80 -1.03
C ALA A 16 11.89 10.63 -1.74
N VAL A 17 12.46 10.87 -2.92
CA VAL A 17 13.19 9.87 -3.70
C VAL A 17 14.47 9.45 -2.97
N GLU A 18 15.26 10.39 -2.48
CA GLU A 18 16.50 10.09 -1.76
C GLU A 18 16.21 9.30 -0.48
N LYS A 19 15.23 9.73 0.31
CA LYS A 19 14.82 9.04 1.53
C LYS A 19 14.29 7.64 1.21
N THR A 20 13.55 7.47 0.13
CA THR A 20 13.08 6.15 -0.33
C THR A 20 14.25 5.25 -0.69
N ARG A 21 15.22 5.71 -1.48
CA ARG A 21 16.42 4.92 -1.84
C ARG A 21 17.19 4.42 -0.61
N LYS A 22 17.47 5.32 0.34
CA LYS A 22 18.19 4.97 1.58
C LYS A 22 17.44 3.91 2.39
N ASN A 23 16.12 4.06 2.52
CA ASN A 23 15.30 3.12 3.27
C ASN A 23 15.15 1.78 2.56
N LEU A 24 15.06 1.74 1.23
CA LEU A 24 15.04 0.49 0.46
C LEU A 24 16.33 -0.31 0.66
N GLN A 25 17.48 0.34 0.51
CA GLN A 25 18.77 -0.32 0.71
C GLN A 25 18.91 -0.85 2.14
N TRP A 26 18.50 -0.06 3.14
CA TRP A 26 18.48 -0.49 4.52
C TRP A 26 17.54 -1.69 4.72
N CYS A 27 16.32 -1.65 4.18
CA CYS A 27 15.36 -2.75 4.30
C CYS A 27 15.90 -4.05 3.71
N MET A 28 16.52 -3.98 2.54
CA MET A 28 17.14 -5.14 1.89
C MET A 28 18.33 -5.67 2.70
N ALA A 29 19.19 -4.79 3.23
CA ALA A 29 20.36 -5.18 4.02
C ALA A 29 20.02 -5.84 5.37
N TYR A 30 18.93 -5.42 6.01
CA TYR A 30 18.52 -5.91 7.34
C TYR A 30 17.39 -6.96 7.30
N GLY A 31 16.95 -7.35 6.11
CA GLY A 31 15.92 -8.37 5.90
C GLY A 31 14.56 -7.97 6.48
N VAL A 32 14.11 -6.75 6.15
CA VAL A 32 12.76 -6.26 6.48
C VAL A 32 11.75 -6.96 5.57
N ASP A 33 10.69 -7.56 6.12
CA ASP A 33 9.71 -8.30 5.32
C ASP A 33 8.78 -7.35 4.54
N VAL A 34 8.43 -6.21 5.12
CA VAL A 34 7.56 -5.20 4.50
C VAL A 34 8.04 -3.79 4.81
N LEU A 35 8.25 -2.98 3.78
CA LEU A 35 8.36 -1.53 3.90
C LEU A 35 7.06 -0.88 3.41
N ASP A 36 6.36 -0.19 4.31
CA ASP A 36 5.20 0.64 4.00
C ASP A 36 5.63 2.07 3.67
N ILE A 37 5.42 2.49 2.42
CA ILE A 37 5.75 3.83 1.95
C ILE A 37 4.47 4.66 1.88
N ASN A 38 4.31 5.61 2.80
CA ASN A 38 3.23 6.59 2.81
C ASN A 38 3.63 7.85 2.02
N HIS A 39 3.15 7.95 0.79
CA HIS A 39 3.35 9.10 -0.11
C HIS A 39 2.12 10.02 -0.18
N GLY A 40 1.03 9.66 0.49
CA GLY A 40 -0.22 10.41 0.48
C GLY A 40 -1.06 10.19 -0.79
N LYS A 41 -2.34 10.58 -0.74
CA LYS A 41 -3.31 10.21 -1.79
C LYS A 41 -3.20 11.01 -3.09
N GLY A 42 -2.46 12.12 -3.08
CA GLY A 42 -2.28 12.99 -4.24
C GLY A 42 -3.41 14.00 -4.49
N HIS A 43 -4.30 14.24 -3.52
CA HIS A 43 -5.46 15.16 -3.63
C HIS A 43 -5.12 16.66 -3.52
N HIS A 44 -3.86 17.03 -3.28
CA HIS A 44 -3.44 18.43 -3.17
C HIS A 44 -2.44 18.78 -4.29
N SER A 45 -2.98 19.04 -5.48
CA SER A 45 -2.22 19.58 -6.62
C SER A 45 -1.99 21.09 -6.53
N ASP A 46 -2.59 21.81 -5.57
CA ASP A 46 -2.56 23.28 -5.48
C ASP A 46 -1.15 23.90 -5.34
N ARG A 47 -0.11 23.09 -5.10
CA ARG A 47 1.30 23.54 -5.11
C ARG A 47 2.26 22.57 -5.82
N GLY A 48 1.76 21.68 -6.70
CA GLY A 48 2.61 20.72 -7.42
C GLY A 48 2.98 19.43 -6.66
N PHE A 49 2.31 19.14 -5.54
CA PHE A 49 2.59 17.98 -4.67
C PHE A 49 1.92 16.66 -5.11
N SER A 50 1.04 16.65 -6.12
CA SER A 50 0.45 15.42 -6.68
C SER A 50 1.45 14.48 -7.36
N VAL A 51 2.75 14.78 -7.34
CA VAL A 51 3.78 14.07 -8.08
C VAL A 51 4.48 12.98 -7.25
N ILE A 52 4.52 13.08 -5.92
CA ILE A 52 5.30 12.13 -5.09
C ILE A 52 4.81 10.69 -5.27
N LYS A 53 3.49 10.46 -5.24
CA LYS A 53 2.90 9.15 -5.51
C LYS A 53 3.37 8.55 -6.84
N LEU A 54 3.30 9.35 -7.90
CA LEU A 54 3.66 8.92 -9.24
C LEU A 54 5.16 8.66 -9.35
N GLU A 55 5.97 9.56 -8.82
CA GLU A 55 7.43 9.47 -8.88
C GLU A 55 7.95 8.27 -8.08
N ILE A 56 7.46 8.07 -6.86
CA ILE A 56 7.83 6.91 -6.05
C ILE A 56 7.40 5.60 -6.71
N ARG A 57 6.17 5.50 -7.25
CA ARG A 57 5.73 4.30 -7.96
C ARG A 57 6.53 4.06 -9.25
N LYS A 58 6.95 5.12 -9.95
CA LYS A 58 7.82 5.02 -11.12
C LYS A 58 9.20 4.50 -10.70
N MET A 59 9.84 5.16 -9.74
CA MET A 59 11.14 4.77 -9.18
C MET A 59 11.14 3.30 -8.74
N LEU A 60 10.15 2.88 -7.96
CA LEU A 60 10.08 1.49 -7.47
C LEU A 60 9.99 0.47 -8.62
N ARG A 61 9.23 0.76 -9.68
CA ARG A 61 9.11 -0.14 -10.83
C ARG A 61 10.41 -0.25 -11.65
N GLU A 62 11.19 0.81 -11.68
CA GLU A 62 12.47 0.87 -12.39
C GLU A 62 13.63 0.28 -11.56
N GLU A 63 13.44 0.11 -10.25
CA GLU A 63 14.44 -0.40 -9.30
C GLU A 63 14.59 -1.93 -9.41
N LYS A 64 15.54 -2.37 -10.24
CA LYS A 64 15.85 -3.80 -10.45
C LYS A 64 16.30 -4.52 -9.18
N SER A 65 16.97 -3.82 -8.27
CA SER A 65 17.48 -4.40 -7.03
C SER A 65 16.36 -5.02 -6.18
N LEU A 66 15.13 -4.53 -6.27
CA LEU A 66 13.98 -5.15 -5.61
C LEU A 66 13.73 -6.57 -6.10
N GLN A 67 13.72 -6.78 -7.41
CA GLN A 67 13.47 -8.10 -7.98
C GLN A 67 14.63 -9.06 -7.67
N GLU A 68 15.86 -8.56 -7.78
CA GLU A 68 17.09 -9.33 -7.48
C GLU A 68 17.16 -9.77 -6.02
N ASN A 69 16.66 -8.96 -5.10
CA ASN A 69 16.60 -9.28 -3.66
C ASN A 69 15.27 -9.97 -3.25
N GLY A 70 14.43 -10.35 -4.21
CA GLY A 70 13.21 -11.11 -3.93
C GLY A 70 12.06 -10.29 -3.33
N TYR A 71 11.98 -8.99 -3.62
CA TYR A 71 10.88 -8.13 -3.20
C TYR A 71 9.88 -7.88 -4.34
N LYS A 72 8.63 -7.62 -3.95
CA LYS A 72 7.51 -7.27 -4.82
C LYS A 72 6.90 -5.95 -4.38
N ILE A 73 6.39 -5.21 -5.36
CA ILE A 73 5.66 -3.96 -5.11
C ILE A 73 4.18 -4.29 -5.02
N VAL A 74 3.54 -3.88 -3.94
CA VAL A 74 2.09 -4.02 -3.73
C VAL A 74 1.51 -2.64 -3.46
N TYR A 75 0.58 -2.18 -4.30
CA TYR A 75 -0.10 -0.92 -4.07
C TYR A 75 -1.08 -1.05 -2.90
N GLY A 76 -1.22 0.00 -2.08
CA GLY A 76 -2.10 -0.04 -0.91
C GLY A 76 -3.57 -0.25 -1.27
N GLU A 77 -4.00 0.12 -2.48
CA GLU A 77 -5.33 -0.17 -3.01
C GLU A 77 -5.53 -1.61 -3.53
N SER A 78 -4.54 -2.49 -3.38
CA SER A 78 -4.63 -3.89 -3.80
C SER A 78 -5.57 -4.70 -2.92
N ASP A 79 -6.23 -5.70 -3.50
CA ASP A 79 -7.04 -6.69 -2.77
C ASP A 79 -6.18 -7.80 -2.12
N LEU A 80 -4.85 -7.70 -2.16
CA LEU A 80 -3.95 -8.66 -1.51
C LEU A 80 -4.06 -8.58 0.02
N PRO A 81 -4.02 -9.71 0.76
CA PRO A 81 -4.15 -9.75 2.22
C PRO A 81 -3.24 -8.76 2.97
N ILE A 82 -2.00 -8.59 2.48
CA ILE A 82 -1.01 -7.68 3.06
C ILE A 82 -1.43 -6.21 2.93
N ALA A 83 -2.19 -5.85 1.89
CA ALA A 83 -2.57 -4.48 1.57
C ALA A 83 -3.93 -4.06 2.16
N LEU A 84 -4.71 -4.98 2.73
CA LEU A 84 -6.10 -4.73 3.12
C LEU A 84 -6.30 -3.64 4.17
N SER A 85 -5.28 -3.33 4.97
CA SER A 85 -5.30 -2.23 5.94
C SER A 85 -4.85 -0.88 5.38
N PHE A 86 -4.50 -0.82 4.10
CA PHE A 86 -3.93 0.35 3.44
C PHE A 86 -4.89 0.94 2.41
N ASP A 87 -4.57 2.13 1.93
CA ASP A 87 -5.30 2.81 0.88
C ASP A 87 -4.35 3.33 -0.21
N GLU A 88 -4.91 4.07 -1.17
CA GLU A 88 -4.19 4.57 -2.34
C GLU A 88 -3.01 5.51 -2.02
N GLY A 89 -2.88 5.99 -0.78
CA GLY A 89 -1.76 6.81 -0.31
C GLY A 89 -0.53 6.01 0.11
N HIS A 90 -0.62 4.68 0.03
CA HIS A 90 0.44 3.77 0.44
C HIS A 90 0.97 2.93 -0.73
N THR A 91 2.21 2.49 -0.62
CA THR A 91 2.82 1.49 -1.50
C THR A 91 3.76 0.63 -0.67
N LEU A 92 3.53 -0.67 -0.70
CA LEU A 92 4.27 -1.65 0.06
C LEU A 92 5.37 -2.26 -0.81
N VAL A 93 6.55 -2.42 -0.25
CA VAL A 93 7.62 -3.27 -0.79
C VAL A 93 7.70 -4.50 0.11
N VAL A 94 7.37 -5.66 -0.44
CA VAL A 94 7.07 -6.88 0.32
C VAL A 94 7.99 -8.01 -0.14
N ALA A 95 8.63 -8.71 0.80
CA ALA A 95 9.40 -9.90 0.50
C ALA A 95 8.53 -10.98 -0.16
N ALA A 96 9.04 -11.64 -1.21
CA ALA A 96 8.29 -12.61 -1.98
C ALA A 96 7.78 -13.76 -1.09
N GLY A 97 6.50 -14.12 -1.25
CA GLY A 97 5.81 -15.11 -0.44
C GLY A 97 5.04 -14.49 0.72
N LYS A 98 5.34 -13.26 1.13
CA LYS A 98 4.66 -12.55 2.23
C LYS A 98 3.42 -11.78 1.78
N GLU A 99 3.17 -11.62 0.48
CA GLU A 99 2.03 -10.86 -0.04
C GLU A 99 0.65 -11.44 0.33
N LYS A 100 0.61 -12.72 0.72
CA LYS A 100 -0.60 -13.44 1.15
C LYS A 100 -0.83 -13.40 2.66
N GLU A 101 0.11 -12.88 3.43
CA GLU A 101 0.01 -12.76 4.88
C GLU A 101 -0.73 -11.46 5.26
N TYR A 102 -1.38 -11.44 6.43
CA TYR A 102 -2.05 -10.25 6.95
C TYR A 102 -1.10 -9.43 7.84
N LEU A 103 -1.03 -8.12 7.59
CA LEU A 103 -0.32 -7.18 8.47
C LEU A 103 -1.10 -6.91 9.77
N GLY A 104 -0.39 -6.91 10.89
CA GLY A 104 -0.93 -6.62 12.23
C GLY A 104 -0.98 -7.82 13.18
N GLY A 105 -1.15 -7.55 14.48
CA GLY A 105 -1.29 -8.60 15.50
C GLY A 105 -2.61 -9.38 15.34
N ARG A 106 -2.69 -10.55 15.99
CA ARG A 106 -3.81 -11.51 15.94
C ARG A 106 -5.22 -10.87 15.93
N ARG A 107 -5.43 -9.83 16.75
CA ARG A 107 -6.70 -9.12 16.90
C ARG A 107 -7.10 -8.28 15.67
N GLN A 108 -6.12 -7.71 14.97
CA GLN A 108 -6.33 -6.98 13.71
C GLN A 108 -6.57 -7.98 12.56
N GLN A 109 -5.86 -9.12 12.60
CA GLN A 109 -6.04 -10.22 11.64
C GLN A 109 -7.45 -10.82 11.75
N GLU A 110 -7.98 -11.03 12.95
CA GLU A 110 -9.35 -11.52 13.18
C GLU A 110 -10.42 -10.52 12.65
N LYS A 111 -10.23 -9.22 12.90
CA LYS A 111 -11.11 -8.17 12.34
C LYS A 111 -11.06 -8.13 10.81
N ASN A 112 -9.86 -8.24 10.22
CA ASN A 112 -9.69 -8.24 8.77
C ASN A 112 -10.28 -9.53 8.15
N LEU A 113 -10.09 -10.70 8.77
CA LEU A 113 -10.72 -11.95 8.35
C LEU A 113 -12.26 -11.84 8.38
N GLN A 114 -12.83 -11.19 9.39
CA GLN A 114 -14.27 -10.92 9.44
C GLN A 114 -14.71 -9.95 8.33
N LEU A 115 -13.95 -8.88 8.07
CA LEU A 115 -14.26 -7.85 7.07
C LEU A 115 -14.03 -8.29 5.61
N TYR A 116 -13.18 -9.28 5.36
CA TYR A 116 -12.81 -9.76 4.03
C TYR A 116 -13.20 -11.22 3.77
N SER A 117 -13.99 -11.82 4.66
CA SER A 117 -14.68 -13.09 4.39
C SER A 117 -15.53 -13.00 3.12
N ASP A 118 -15.77 -14.14 2.45
CA ASP A 118 -16.64 -14.22 1.28
C ASP A 118 -18.04 -13.62 1.54
N GLU A 119 -18.49 -13.70 2.79
CA GLU A 119 -19.74 -13.15 3.26
C GLU A 119 -19.70 -11.61 3.32
N ALA A 120 -18.60 -11.04 3.81
CA ALA A 120 -18.39 -9.59 3.80
C ALA A 120 -18.18 -9.03 2.38
N GLN A 121 -17.53 -9.78 1.47
CA GLN A 121 -17.46 -9.42 0.05
C GLN A 121 -18.83 -9.43 -0.63
N LYS A 122 -19.65 -10.46 -0.37
CA LYS A 122 -21.05 -10.51 -0.85
C LYS A 122 -21.88 -9.33 -0.31
N ASN A 123 -21.69 -8.99 0.97
CA ASN A 123 -22.38 -7.87 1.60
C ASN A 123 -21.95 -6.50 1.03
N ARG A 124 -20.67 -6.32 0.69
CA ARG A 124 -20.20 -5.12 -0.02
C ARG A 124 -20.80 -5.00 -1.43
N LYS A 125 -20.85 -6.11 -2.18
CA LYS A 125 -21.46 -6.15 -3.52
C LYS A 125 -22.97 -5.85 -3.44
N SER A 126 -23.69 -6.46 -2.51
CA SER A 126 -25.13 -6.24 -2.33
C SER A 126 -25.43 -4.80 -1.87
N TYR A 127 -24.62 -4.23 -0.97
CA TYR A 127 -24.79 -2.85 -0.51
C TYR A 127 -24.55 -1.82 -1.62
N LYS A 128 -23.51 -2.02 -2.46
CA LYS A 128 -23.28 -1.18 -3.66
C LYS A 128 -24.45 -1.27 -4.64
N ALA A 129 -24.98 -2.47 -4.87
CA ALA A 129 -26.16 -2.67 -5.73
C ALA A 129 -27.42 -1.98 -5.18
N GLN A 130 -27.67 -2.09 -3.87
CA GLN A 130 -28.80 -1.42 -3.20
C GLN A 130 -28.71 0.11 -3.25
N LYS A 131 -27.50 0.69 -3.12
CA LYS A 131 -27.33 2.14 -3.28
C LYS A 131 -27.54 2.59 -4.74
N ALA A 132 -27.08 1.80 -5.72
CA ALA A 132 -27.27 2.11 -7.13
C ALA A 132 -28.76 2.10 -7.53
N THR A 133 -29.55 1.14 -7.02
CA THR A 133 -30.99 1.05 -7.29
C THR A 133 -31.77 2.18 -6.62
N LYS A 134 -31.41 2.59 -5.39
CA LYS A 134 -32.00 3.77 -4.74
C LYS A 134 -31.71 5.07 -5.51
N ARG A 135 -30.55 5.17 -6.15
CA ARG A 135 -30.15 6.36 -6.93
C ARG A 135 -30.86 6.44 -8.29
N LYS A 136 -31.29 5.30 -8.87
CA LYS A 136 -32.11 5.23 -10.09
C LYS A 136 -33.61 5.49 -9.88
N ARG A 137 -34.07 5.43 -8.62
CA ARG A 137 -35.48 5.68 -8.24
C ARG A 137 -35.76 7.13 -7.83
N ARG A 138 -34.73 7.99 -7.84
CA ARG A 138 -34.83 9.44 -7.79
C ARG A 138 -34.63 9.97 -9.21
#